data_AF-A0A2J6N0T7-F1
#
_entry.id   AF-A0A2J6N0T7-F1
#
_cell.length_a   1.000
_cell.length_b   1.000
_cell.length_c   1.000
_cell.angle_alpha   90.00
_cell.angle_beta   90.00
_cell.angle_gamma   90.00
#
_symmetry.space_group_name_H-M   'P 1'
#
loop_
_entity.id
_entity.type
_entity.pdbx_description
1 polymer ?
#
loop_
_entity_poly.entity_id
_entity_poly.type
_entity_poly.pdbx_seq_one_letter_code
_entity_poly.pdbx_strand_id
1 'polypeptide(L)'
;MRNLSCTFERNRKRIAFKLGNPRILKISFHTLRHWKATMEYHKTKDILHVMQMLGHRNIKNALIYTQLISFEGENEYICKVAKTVERAAELIEAGFEYVCDIDGTKLFRKRK
;
A
#
# COMPACT_ATOMS: atom_id res chain seq x y z
N MET A 1 -36.17 5.46 12.06
CA MET A 1 -34.81 5.32 11.47
C MET A 1 -34.04 4.25 12.23
N ARG A 2 -33.61 3.15 11.58
CA ARG A 2 -32.73 2.17 12.25
C ARG A 2 -31.33 2.78 12.38
N ASN A 3 -30.79 2.76 13.59
CA ASN A 3 -29.42 3.23 13.87
C ASN A 3 -28.42 2.46 12.99
N LEU A 4 -27.52 3.18 12.31
CA LEU A 4 -26.51 2.62 11.41
C LEU A 4 -25.68 1.53 12.10
N SER A 5 -25.38 1.74 13.39
CA SER A 5 -24.63 0.80 14.22
C SER A 5 -25.33 -0.54 14.39
N CYS A 6 -26.65 -0.53 14.62
CA CYS A 6 -27.43 -1.76 14.78
C CYS A 6 -27.49 -2.57 13.48
N THR A 7 -27.60 -1.89 12.34
CA THR A 7 -27.64 -2.55 11.03
C THR A 7 -26.28 -3.15 10.68
N PHE A 8 -25.20 -2.40 10.93
CA PHE A 8 -23.83 -2.88 10.75
C PHE A 8 -23.54 -4.11 11.63
N GLU A 9 -23.93 -4.07 12.91
CA GLU A 9 -23.71 -5.18 13.83
C GLU A 9 -24.46 -6.46 13.39
N ARG A 10 -25.72 -6.32 12.97
CA ARG A 10 -26.54 -7.44 12.47
C ARG A 10 -25.93 -8.07 11.22
N ASN A 11 -25.52 -7.25 10.25
CA ASN A 11 -24.88 -7.73 9.03
C ASN A 11 -23.53 -8.39 9.32
N ARG A 12 -22.71 -7.80 10.19
CA ARG A 12 -21.43 -8.37 10.63
C ARG A 12 -21.58 -9.74 11.27
N LYS A 13 -22.57 -9.91 12.15
CA LYS A 13 -22.89 -11.22 12.77
C LYS A 13 -23.33 -12.25 11.72
N ARG A 14 -24.19 -11.85 10.78
CA ARG A 14 -24.66 -12.73 9.70
C ARG A 14 -23.51 -13.18 8.79
N ILE A 15 -22.60 -12.28 8.43
CA ILE A 15 -21.45 -12.59 7.59
C ILE A 15 -20.46 -13.50 8.34
N ALA A 16 -20.18 -13.22 9.62
CA ALA A 16 -19.32 -14.06 10.45
C ALA A 16 -19.84 -15.50 10.53
N PHE A 17 -21.16 -15.67 10.70
CA PHE A 17 -21.81 -16.99 10.69
C PHE A 17 -21.72 -17.67 9.31
N LYS A 18 -22.03 -16.94 8.23
CA LYS A 18 -22.01 -17.48 6.86
C LYS A 18 -20.62 -17.97 6.43
N LEU A 19 -19.57 -17.26 6.82
CA LEU A 19 -18.18 -17.56 6.45
C LEU A 19 -17.44 -18.44 7.48
N GLY A 20 -18.08 -18.77 8.61
CA GLY A 20 -17.44 -19.51 9.71
C GLY A 20 -16.25 -18.79 10.34
N ASN A 21 -16.13 -17.47 10.18
CA ASN A 21 -14.96 -16.70 10.61
C ASN A 21 -15.31 -15.73 11.75
N PRO A 22 -14.98 -16.06 13.01
CA PRO A 22 -15.29 -15.21 14.16
C PRO A 22 -14.48 -13.91 14.20
N ARG A 23 -13.38 -13.79 13.45
CA ARG A 23 -12.56 -12.56 13.41
C ARG A 23 -13.33 -11.37 12.84
N ILE A 24 -14.33 -11.63 11.99
CA ILE A 24 -15.20 -10.60 11.40
C ILE A 24 -15.95 -9.82 12.48
N LEU A 25 -16.23 -10.44 13.63
CA LEU A 25 -16.88 -9.76 14.77
C LEU A 25 -15.99 -8.69 15.40
N LYS A 26 -14.67 -8.74 15.19
CA LYS A 26 -13.72 -7.73 15.70
C LYS A 26 -13.68 -6.47 14.83
N ILE A 27 -14.24 -6.51 13.61
CA ILE A 27 -14.23 -5.37 12.69
C ILE A 27 -15.22 -4.30 13.16
N SER A 28 -14.73 -3.11 13.48
CA SER A 28 -15.54 -1.95 13.88
C SER A 28 -15.46 -0.82 12.84
N PHE A 29 -16.29 0.21 12.97
CA PHE A 29 -16.16 1.42 12.15
C PHE A 29 -14.80 2.10 12.32
N HIS A 30 -14.19 2.01 13.51
CA HIS A 30 -12.82 2.49 13.73
C HIS A 30 -11.83 1.69 12.89
N THR A 31 -11.96 0.37 12.86
CA THR A 31 -11.10 -0.50 12.04
C THR A 31 -11.22 -0.15 10.55
N LEU A 32 -12.44 0.08 10.06
CA LEU A 32 -12.69 0.47 8.67
C LEU A 32 -12.10 1.86 8.35
N ARG A 33 -12.25 2.82 9.25
CA ARG A 33 -11.65 4.15 9.13
C ARG A 33 -10.12 4.05 9.07
N HIS A 34 -9.51 3.31 9.99
CA HIS A 34 -8.06 3.11 10.03
C HIS A 34 -7.57 2.47 8.73
N TRP A 35 -8.25 1.42 8.25
CA TRP A 35 -7.88 0.75 7.01
C TRP A 35 -7.96 1.69 5.80
N LYS A 36 -9.01 2.50 5.67
CA LYS A 36 -9.11 3.48 4.58
C LYS A 36 -7.99 4.53 4.65
N ALA A 37 -7.68 5.02 5.85
CA ALA A 37 -6.62 5.99 6.07
C ALA A 37 -5.24 5.46 5.67
N THR A 38 -4.91 4.23 6.08
CA THR A 38 -3.63 3.60 5.73
C THR A 38 -3.54 3.34 4.23
N MET A 39 -4.61 2.82 3.61
CA MET A 39 -4.61 2.56 2.17
C MET A 39 -4.52 3.83 1.32
N GLU A 40 -5.16 4.92 1.76
CA GLU A 40 -5.06 6.20 1.05
C GLU A 40 -3.65 6.77 1.17
N TYR A 41 -3.06 6.77 2.37
CA TYR A 41 -1.69 7.22 2.56
C TYR A 41 -0.71 6.37 1.73
N HIS A 42 -0.93 5.06 1.65
CA HIS A 42 -0.14 4.19 0.78
C HIS A 42 -0.26 4.62 -0.69
N LYS A 43 -1.46 4.97 -1.16
CA LYS A 43 -1.69 5.35 -2.56
C LYS A 43 -1.11 6.74 -2.90
N THR A 44 -1.33 7.73 -2.05
CA THR A 44 -1.00 9.13 -2.35
C THR A 44 0.33 9.58 -1.76
N LYS A 45 0.81 8.91 -0.71
CA LYS A 45 1.95 9.30 0.13
C LYS A 45 1.84 10.72 0.71
N ASP A 46 0.63 11.29 0.70
CA ASP A 46 0.33 12.62 1.20
C ASP A 46 -0.53 12.53 2.46
N ILE A 47 0.09 12.86 3.60
CA ILE A 47 -0.57 12.82 4.90
C ILE A 47 -1.58 13.96 5.10
N LEU A 48 -1.40 15.10 4.44
CA LEU A 48 -2.30 16.25 4.53
C LEU A 48 -3.61 15.95 3.79
N HIS A 49 -3.53 15.30 2.62
CA HIS A 49 -4.69 14.78 1.89
C HIS A 49 -5.49 13.80 2.75
N VAL A 50 -4.83 12.86 3.41
CA VAL A 50 -5.49 11.90 4.31
C VAL A 50 -6.12 12.60 5.52
N MET A 51 -5.44 13.59 6.09
CA MET A 51 -5.96 14.40 7.19
C MET A 51 -7.25 15.14 6.80
N GLN A 52 -7.27 15.75 5.61
CA GLN A 52 -8.45 16.44 5.08
C GLN A 52 -9.60 15.48 4.82
N MET A 53 -9.34 14.32 4.22
CA MET A 53 -10.35 13.30 3.96
C MET A 53 -11.00 12.77 5.25
N LEU A 54 -10.21 12.56 6.30
CA LEU A 54 -10.71 12.06 7.60
C LEU A 54 -11.34 13.16 8.46
N GLY A 55 -11.16 14.44 8.11
CA GLY A 55 -11.61 15.58 8.91
C GLY A 55 -10.85 15.72 10.23
N HIS A 56 -9.60 15.29 10.27
CA HIS A 56 -8.76 15.42 11.47
C HIS A 56 -8.30 16.87 11.65
N ARG A 57 -8.58 17.46 12.81
CA ARG A 57 -8.11 18.82 13.15
C ARG A 57 -6.62 18.87 13.51
N ASN A 58 -6.05 17.75 13.93
CA ASN A 58 -4.66 17.66 14.38
C ASN A 58 -3.93 16.57 13.58
N ILE A 59 -2.82 16.97 12.94
CA ILE A 59 -1.98 16.09 12.13
C ILE A 59 -1.40 14.91 12.93
N LYS A 60 -1.17 15.08 14.24
CA LYS A 60 -0.66 14.00 15.11
C LYS A 60 -1.54 12.75 15.08
N ASN A 61 -2.86 12.93 14.93
CA ASN A 61 -3.80 11.80 14.84
C ASN A 61 -3.70 11.07 13.49
N ALA A 62 -3.30 11.77 12.43
CA ALA A 62 -3.08 11.18 11.12
C ALA A 62 -1.72 10.46 11.03
N LEU A 63 -0.69 10.96 11.74
CA LEU A 63 0.65 10.35 11.75
C LEU A 63 0.67 8.89 12.24
N ILE A 64 -0.34 8.46 13.00
CA ILE A 64 -0.49 7.05 13.44
C ILE A 64 -0.58 6.11 12.21
N TYR A 65 -1.11 6.57 11.08
CA TYR A 65 -1.28 5.74 9.89
C TYR A 65 0.03 5.50 9.12
N THR A 66 1.03 6.37 9.28
CA THR A 66 2.30 6.25 8.55
C THR A 66 3.15 5.11 9.07
N GLN A 67 3.06 4.82 10.38
CA GLN A 67 3.82 3.76 11.05
C GLN A 67 3.34 2.34 10.69
N LEU A 68 2.09 2.21 10.23
CA LEU A 68 1.47 0.92 9.93
C LEU A 68 1.76 0.41 8.51
N ILE A 69 2.41 1.23 7.68
CA ILE A 69 2.74 0.90 6.30
C ILE A 69 4.23 0.59 6.27
N SER A 70 4.56 -0.69 6.42
CA SER A 70 5.89 -1.15 6.03
C SER A 70 5.98 -1.02 4.51
N PHE A 71 6.86 -0.14 4.03
CA PHE A 71 7.12 0.09 2.61
C PHE A 71 7.81 -1.10 1.92
N GLU A 72 7.99 -2.23 2.60
CA GLU A 72 8.70 -3.43 2.13
C GLU A 72 8.13 -4.07 0.85
N GLY A 73 7.00 -3.61 0.32
CA GLY A 73 6.34 -4.20 -0.84
C GLY A 73 6.21 -3.31 -2.08
N GLU A 74 6.49 -2.01 -2.00
CA GLU A 74 6.34 -1.13 -3.17
C GLU A 74 7.59 -1.19 -4.04
N ASN A 75 7.80 -2.30 -4.75
CA ASN A 75 8.44 -2.38 -6.07
C ASN A 75 9.44 -1.25 -6.45
N GLU A 76 10.36 -0.90 -5.54
CA GLU A 76 11.39 0.09 -5.83
C GLU A 76 12.40 -0.66 -6.70
N TYR A 77 12.25 -0.48 -8.00
CA TYR A 77 13.21 -0.99 -8.95
C TYR A 77 14.36 0.00 -9.03
N ILE A 78 15.58 -0.48 -8.79
CA ILE A 78 16.77 0.25 -9.17
C ILE A 78 16.91 0.08 -10.68
N CYS A 79 16.65 1.15 -11.44
CA CYS A 79 16.82 1.15 -12.89
C CYS A 79 18.24 1.63 -13.25
N LYS A 80 18.94 0.87 -14.09
CA LYS A 80 20.25 1.25 -14.63
C LYS A 80 20.27 1.08 -16.14
N VAL A 81 21.02 1.95 -16.81
CA VAL A 81 21.17 1.98 -18.26
C VAL A 81 22.59 1.58 -18.62
N ALA A 82 22.76 0.74 -19.65
CA ALA A 82 24.06 0.43 -20.24
C ALA A 82 24.07 0.74 -21.73
N LYS A 83 25.16 1.39 -22.18
CA LYS A 83 25.44 1.65 -23.60
C LYS A 83 26.46 0.67 -24.18
N THR A 84 27.31 0.08 -23.35
CA THR A 84 28.36 -0.85 -23.75
C THR A 84 28.06 -2.26 -23.23
N VAL A 85 28.59 -3.26 -23.95
CA VAL A 85 28.40 -4.69 -23.60
C VAL A 85 29.04 -5.02 -22.26
N GLU A 86 30.22 -4.45 -21.98
CA GLU A 86 30.94 -4.60 -20.70
C GLU A 86 30.08 -4.15 -19.52
N ARG A 87 29.46 -2.97 -19.62
CA ARG A 87 28.60 -2.45 -18.56
C ARG A 87 27.30 -3.26 -18.40
N ALA A 88 26.79 -3.84 -19.49
CA ALA A 88 25.64 -4.73 -19.42
C ALA A 88 25.99 -6.04 -18.68
N ALA A 89 27.18 -6.61 -18.93
CA ALA A 89 27.66 -7.80 -18.24
C ALA A 89 27.82 -7.56 -16.73
N GLU A 90 28.43 -6.44 -16.33
CA GLU A 90 28.55 -6.06 -14.92
C GLU A 90 27.19 -5.94 -14.21
N LEU A 91 26.17 -5.42 -14.90
CA LEU A 91 24.83 -5.27 -14.35
C LEU A 91 24.12 -6.61 -14.20
N ILE A 92 24.33 -7.54 -15.13
CA ILE A 92 23.79 -8.91 -15.06
C ILE A 92 24.47 -9.67 -13.92
N GLU A 93 25.78 -9.57 -13.77
CA GLU A 93 26.53 -10.17 -12.65
C GLU A 93 26.11 -9.58 -11.30
N ALA A 94 25.79 -8.29 -11.25
CA ALA A 94 25.23 -7.63 -10.07
C ALA A 94 23.76 -8.03 -9.78
N GLY A 95 23.15 -8.89 -10.60
CA GLY A 95 21.81 -9.43 -10.41
C GLY A 95 20.68 -8.51 -10.88
N PHE A 96 20.92 -7.66 -11.88
CA PHE A 96 19.86 -6.91 -12.54
C PHE A 96 19.24 -7.73 -13.69
N GLU A 97 17.92 -7.66 -13.82
CA GLU A 97 17.15 -8.24 -14.92
C GLU A 97 17.12 -7.28 -16.11
N TYR A 98 17.30 -7.82 -17.32
CA TYR A 98 17.09 -7.07 -18.56
C TYR A 98 15.59 -6.83 -18.80
N VAL A 99 15.23 -5.60 -19.17
CA VAL A 99 13.84 -5.20 -19.43
C VAL A 99 13.59 -4.95 -20.92
N CYS A 100 14.28 -3.96 -21.51
CA CYS A 100 14.13 -3.61 -22.92
C CYS A 100 15.33 -2.80 -23.45
N ASP A 101 15.38 -2.65 -24.77
CA ASP A 101 16.30 -1.76 -25.50
C ASP A 101 15.50 -0.57 -26.05
N ILE A 102 16.03 0.64 -25.86
CA ILE A 102 15.52 1.86 -26.49
C ILE A 102 16.73 2.65 -27.02
N ASP A 103 16.69 3.02 -28.30
CA ASP A 103 17.71 3.84 -28.97
C ASP A 103 19.16 3.35 -28.78
N GLY A 104 19.37 2.02 -28.83
CA GLY A 104 20.70 1.42 -28.68
C GLY A 104 21.22 1.44 -27.24
N THR A 105 20.34 1.68 -26.26
CA THR A 105 20.65 1.60 -24.84
C THR A 105 19.80 0.54 -24.14
N LYS A 106 20.45 -0.31 -23.36
CA LYS A 106 19.79 -1.42 -22.65
C LYS A 106 19.38 -0.99 -21.24
N LEU A 107 18.12 -1.24 -20.90
CA LEU A 107 17.54 -0.95 -19.59
C LEU A 107 17.50 -2.20 -18.72
N PHE A 108 17.97 -2.05 -17.48
CA PHE A 108 18.04 -3.10 -16.48
C PHE A 108 17.33 -2.67 -15.20
N ARG A 109 16.66 -3.61 -14.53
CA ARG A 109 16.01 -3.38 -13.24
C ARG A 109 16.48 -4.39 -12.20
N LYS A 110 16.59 -3.98 -10.94
CA LYS A 110 16.77 -4.90 -9.81
C LYS A 110 15.79 -4.51 -8.72
N ARG A 111 15.13 -5.50 -8.11
CA ARG A 111 14.32 -5.24 -6.91
C ARG A 111 15.25 -4.78 -5.78
N LYS A 112 14.87 -3.69 -5.12
CA LYS A 112 15.58 -3.18 -3.95
C LYS A 112 15.59 -4.18 -2.81
#